data_AF-A0A382Y7X3-F1
#
_entry.id   AF-A0A382Y7X3-F1
#
_cell.length_a   1.000
_cell.length_b   1.000
_cell.length_c   1.000
_cell.angle_alpha   90.00
_cell.angle_beta   90.00
_cell.angle_gamma   90.00
#
_symmetry.space_group_name_H-M   'P 1'
#
loop_
_entity.id
_entity.type
_entity.pdbx_description
1 polymer ?
#
loop_
_entity_poly.entity_id
_entity_poly.type
_entity_poly.pdbx_seq_one_letter_code
_entity_poly.pdbx_strand_id
1 'polypeptide(L)' 'SICDYNGEDYCVGCKRHMNEIFDWYDYTDEMRAAINKDLIDRKVTDYWGDW' A
#
# COMPACT_ATOMS: atom_id res chain seq x y z
N SER A 1 -11.48 4.93 -7.16
CA SER A 1 -10.83 5.51 -5.97
C SER A 1 -9.79 6.51 -6.41
N ILE A 2 -9.64 7.60 -5.67
CA ILE A 2 -8.50 8.52 -5.83
C ILE A 2 -7.31 7.84 -5.14
N CYS A 3 -6.19 7.68 -5.86
CA CYS A 3 -4.94 7.21 -5.27
C CYS A 3 -4.22 8.39 -4.64
N ASP A 4 -4.16 8.42 -3.32
CA ASP A 4 -3.55 9.49 -2.55
C ASP A 4 -3.03 8.94 -1.21
N TYR A 5 -2.06 9.61 -0.59
CA TYR A 5 -1.31 9.08 0.55
C TYR A 5 -1.80 9.62 1.89
N ASN A 6 -2.22 8.74 2.79
CA ASN A 6 -2.52 9.13 4.15
C ASN A 6 -1.25 9.59 4.92
N GLY A 7 -1.42 10.01 6.18
CA GLY A 7 -0.31 10.46 7.02
C GLY A 7 0.72 9.37 7.39
N GLU A 8 0.52 8.13 6.95
CA GLU A 8 1.41 6.98 7.15
C GLU A 8 2.01 6.49 5.82
N ASP A 9 1.99 7.32 4.78
CA ASP A 9 2.52 7.01 3.45
C ASP A 9 1.87 5.81 2.76
N TYR A 10 0.68 5.40 3.20
CA TYR A 10 -0.14 4.42 2.49
C TYR A 10 -1.05 5.10 1.49
N CYS A 11 -1.02 4.62 0.25
CA CYS A 11 -2.01 5.00 -0.74
C CYS A 11 -3.38 4.43 -0.34
N VAL A 12 -4.36 5.27 -0.02
CA VAL A 12 -5.71 4.83 0.41
C VAL A 12 -6.47 4.13 -0.73
N GLY A 13 -6.10 4.40 -1.98
CA GLY A 13 -6.74 3.83 -3.17
C GLY A 13 -6.26 2.41 -3.50
N CYS A 14 -4.94 2.18 -3.47
CA CYS A 14 -4.34 0.89 -3.82
C CYS A 14 -3.77 0.13 -2.62
N LYS A 15 -3.85 0.71 -1.42
CA LYS A 15 -3.39 0.17 -0.13
C LYS A 15 -1.90 -0.15 -0.04
N ARG A 16 -1.10 0.32 -0.99
CA ARG A 16 0.35 0.14 -0.98
C ARG A 16 1.03 1.25 -0.20
N HIS A 17 2.07 0.91 0.54
CA HIS A 17 2.98 1.89 1.10
C HIS A 17 3.78 2.56 -0.03
N MET A 18 4.13 3.82 0.13
CA MET A 18 4.82 4.63 -0.87
C MET A 18 6.07 3.94 -1.46
N ASN A 19 6.91 3.33 -0.62
CA ASN A 19 8.09 2.58 -1.06
C ASN A 19 7.75 1.33 -1.89
N GLU A 20 6.63 0.66 -1.61
CA GLU A 20 6.18 -0.48 -2.45
C GLU A 20 5.74 -0.02 -3.86
N ILE A 21 5.51 1.27 -4.06
CA ILE A 21 5.18 1.86 -5.36
C ILE A 21 6.45 2.33 -6.06
N PHE A 22 7.31 3.10 -5.38
CA PHE A 22 8.51 3.66 -5.99
C PHE A 22 9.62 2.62 -6.21
N ASP A 23 9.84 1.73 -5.24
CA ASP A 23 10.95 0.77 -5.26
C ASP A 23 10.54 -0.59 -5.84
N TRP A 24 9.35 -0.67 -6.47
CA TRP A 24 8.75 -1.93 -6.90
C TRP A 24 9.67 -2.77 -7.80
N TYR A 25 10.44 -2.12 -8.67
CA TYR A 25 11.36 -2.78 -9.59
C TYR A 25 12.65 -3.26 -8.92
N ASP A 26 13.00 -2.72 -7.77
CA ASP A 26 14.19 -3.11 -7.00
C ASP A 26 13.89 -4.28 -6.04
N TYR A 27 12.61 -4.58 -5.81
CA TYR A 27 12.19 -5.68 -4.96
C TYR A 27 12.40 -7.05 -5.62
N THR A 28 12.85 -8.01 -4.83
CA THR A 28 12.94 -9.41 -5.28
C THR A 28 11.55 -10.00 -5.52
N ASP A 29 11.49 -11.12 -6.24
CA ASP A 29 10.22 -11.81 -6.47
C ASP A 29 9.57 -12.26 -5.16
N GLU A 30 10.37 -12.65 -4.16
CA GLU A 30 9.89 -13.04 -2.82
C GLU A 30 9.26 -11.86 -2.08
N MET A 31 9.89 -10.68 -2.14
CA MET A 31 9.34 -9.45 -1.55
C MET A 31 8.02 -9.07 -2.22
N ARG A 32 7.98 -9.08 -3.56
CA ARG A 32 6.76 -8.77 -4.33
C ARG A 32 5.64 -9.79 -4.03
N ALA A 33 5.96 -11.06 -3.88
CA ALA A 33 5.01 -12.11 -3.49
C ALA A 33 4.46 -11.90 -2.07
N ALA A 34 5.33 -11.56 -1.10
CA ALA A 34 4.94 -11.28 0.27
C ALA A 34 4.01 -10.06 0.35
N ILE A 35 4.35 -8.96 -0.33
CA ILE A 35 3.53 -7.74 -0.41
C ILE A 35 2.17 -8.05 -1.03
N ASN A 36 2.13 -8.77 -2.15
CA ASN A 36 0.85 -9.10 -2.80
C ASN A 36 -0.03 -9.99 -1.92
N LYS A 37 0.56 -10.89 -1.12
CA LYS A 37 -0.19 -11.70 -0.16
C LYS A 37 -0.78 -10.84 0.95
N ASP A 38 0.01 -9.91 1.49
CA ASP A 38 -0.44 -8.99 2.54
C ASP A 38 -1.52 -8.01 2.04
N LEU A 39 -1.42 -7.56 0.80
CA LEU A 39 -2.32 -6.59 0.19
C LEU A 39 -3.80 -7.03 0.15
N ILE A 40 -4.06 -8.34 0.12
CA ILE A 40 -5.41 -8.92 0.09
C ILE A 40 -6.21 -8.49 1.31
N ASP A 41 -5.60 -8.56 2.49
CA ASP A 41 -6.25 -8.33 3.77
C ASP A 41 -5.87 -6.97 4.39
N ARG A 42 -4.97 -6.23 3.75
CA ARG A 42 -4.47 -4.97 4.26
C ARG A 42 -5.59 -3.95 4.45
N LYS A 43 -5.64 -3.41 5.66
CA LYS A 43 -6.49 -2.28 6.04
C LYS A 43 -5.62 -1.04 6.16
N VAL A 44 -6.06 0.04 5.53
CA VAL A 44 -5.39 1.33 5.57
C VAL A 44 -6.44 2.32 6.03
N THR A 45 -6.14 3.06 7.09
CA THR A 45 -7.01 4.12 7.58
C THR A 45 -7.03 5.23 6.53
N ASP A 46 -8.23 5.60 6.09
CA ASP A 46 -8.39 6.72 5.16
C ASP A 46 -8.26 8.07 5.90
N TYR A 47 -8.33 9.16 5.15
CA TYR A 47 -8.20 10.52 5.70
C TYR A 47 -9.27 10.91 6.73
N TRP A 48 -10.36 10.17 6.82
CA TRP A 48 -11.57 10.56 7.56
C TRP A 48 -11.80 9.73 8.81
N GLY A 49 -10.93 8.77 9.11
CA GLY A 49 -11.05 7.89 10.27
C GLY A 49 -12.22 6.93 10.09
N ASP A 50 -11.90 5.64 10.04
CA ASP A 50 -12.82 4.51 9.88
C ASP A 50 -14.23 4.76 10.49
N TRP A 51 -15.27 4.83 9.63
CA TRP A 51 -16.69 4.77 10.00
C TRP A 51 -17.19 3.32 9.99
#